data_AF-A0A535ZAS4-F1
#
_entry.id   AF-A0A535ZAS4-F1
#
_cell.length_a   1.000
_cell.length_b   1.000
_cell.length_c   1.000
_cell.angle_alpha   90.00
_cell.angle_beta   90.00
_cell.angle_gamma   90.00
#
_symmetry.space_group_name_H-M   'P 1'
#
loop_
_entity.id
_entity.type
_entity.pdbx_description
1 polymer ?
#
loop_
_entity_poly.entity_id
_entity_poly.type
_entity_poly.pdbx_seq_one_letter_code
_entity_poly.pdbx_strand_id
1 'polypeptide(L)'
;MIAAHGRPLVRFAVQRILEEERRSGAIAEPAARWSAIERVIRGLRQPRLRPVINATGVILHTNLGRAPLAAAAAEAAAAIAGRYST
;
A
#
# COMPACT_ATOMS: atom_id res chain seq x y z
N MET A 1 3.48 9.00 -16.48
CA MET A 1 2.56 8.69 -15.37
C MET A 1 1.31 7.90 -15.78
N ILE A 2 0.47 8.37 -16.72
CA ILE A 2 -0.75 7.63 -17.09
C ILE A 2 -0.43 6.24 -17.66
N ALA A 3 0.54 6.15 -18.57
CA ALA A 3 0.98 4.85 -19.12
C ALA A 3 1.49 3.88 -18.04
N ALA A 4 2.13 4.39 -16.97
CA ALA A 4 2.72 3.58 -15.91
C ALA A 4 1.76 3.19 -14.78
N HIS A 5 0.68 3.97 -14.57
CA HIS A 5 -0.18 3.85 -13.38
C HIS A 5 -1.67 3.76 -13.69
N GLY A 6 -2.06 3.93 -14.95
CA GLY A 6 -3.45 4.02 -15.36
C GLY A 6 -4.05 5.40 -15.08
N ARG A 7 -4.97 5.81 -15.94
CA ARG A 7 -5.67 7.10 -15.84
C ARG A 7 -6.47 7.28 -14.54
N PRO A 8 -7.17 6.26 -13.99
CA PRO A 8 -7.93 6.42 -12.75
C PRO A 8 -7.06 6.82 -11.55
N LEU A 9 -5.92 6.16 -11.37
CA LEU A 9 -5.03 6.41 -10.23
C LEU A 9 -4.37 7.78 -10.32
N VAL A 10 -3.91 8.18 -11.51
CA VAL A 10 -3.33 9.51 -11.73
C VAL A 10 -4.37 10.61 -11.48
N ARG A 11 -5.60 10.46 -12.01
CA ARG A 11 -6.69 11.41 -11.76
C ARG A 11 -6.97 11.56 -10.26
N PHE A 12 -7.07 10.45 -9.55
CA PHE A 12 -7.31 10.46 -8.12
C PHE A 12 -6.19 11.21 -7.36
N ALA A 13 -4.93 10.91 -7.66
CA ALA A 13 -3.81 11.57 -7.01
C ALA A 13 -3.79 13.09 -7.29
N VAL A 14 -4.02 13.51 -8.54
CA VAL A 14 -4.12 14.92 -8.91
C VAL A 14 -5.27 15.60 -8.16
N GLN A 15 -6.46 15.01 -8.16
CA GLN A 15 -7.62 15.57 -7.48
C GLN A 15 -7.37 15.74 -5.97
N ARG A 16 -6.69 14.78 -5.33
CA ARG A 16 -6.34 14.87 -3.91
C ARG A 16 -5.40 16.03 -3.62
N ILE A 17 -4.36 16.23 -4.43
CA ILE A 17 -3.42 17.33 -4.24
C ILE A 17 -4.11 18.68 -4.48
N LEU A 18 -4.92 18.81 -5.54
CA LEU A 18 -5.66 20.05 -5.79
C LEU A 18 -6.69 20.36 -4.70
N GLU A 19 -7.27 19.33 -4.09
CA GLU A 19 -8.18 19.47 -2.96
C GLU A 19 -7.44 19.93 -1.69
N GLU A 20 -6.24 19.42 -1.45
CA GLU A 20 -5.38 19.84 -0.33
C GLU A 20 -4.90 21.29 -0.47
N GLU A 21 -4.52 21.71 -1.69
CA GLU A 21 -4.18 23.10 -1.99
C GLU A 21 -5.39 24.03 -1.80
N ARG A 22 -6.59 23.61 -2.25
CA ARG A 22 -7.83 24.37 -2.03
C ARG A 22 -8.18 24.53 -0.56
N ARG A 23 -7.97 23.49 0.25
CA ARG A 23 -8.24 23.53 1.70
C ARG A 23 -7.22 24.34 2.48
N SER A 24 -5.94 24.27 2.10
CA SER A 24 -4.87 25.01 2.78
C SER A 24 -4.75 26.46 2.31
N GLY A 25 -5.27 26.79 1.12
CA GLY A 25 -5.07 28.08 0.46
C GLY A 25 -3.66 28.27 -0.10
N ALA A 26 -2.78 27.28 0.07
CA ALA A 26 -1.40 27.31 -0.41
C ALA A 26 -1.31 26.58 -1.74
N ILE A 27 -0.95 27.32 -2.80
CA ILE A 27 -0.71 26.76 -4.14
C ILE A 27 0.77 26.38 -4.22
N ALA A 28 1.06 25.10 -4.41
CA ALA A 28 2.44 24.64 -4.55
C ALA A 28 3.01 25.01 -5.93
N GLU A 29 4.30 25.30 -5.95
CA GLU A 29 5.08 25.42 -7.19
C GLU A 29 4.94 24.14 -8.05
N PRO A 30 4.94 24.23 -9.40
CA PRO A 30 4.66 23.10 -10.28
C PRO A 30 5.50 21.85 -10.00
N ALA A 31 6.80 22.00 -9.72
CA ALA A 31 7.69 20.88 -9.41
C ALA A 31 7.36 20.21 -8.06
N ALA A 32 6.99 21.00 -7.06
CA ALA A 32 6.58 20.50 -5.75
C ALA A 32 5.23 19.76 -5.84
N ARG A 33 4.27 20.31 -6.60
CA ARG A 33 2.99 19.66 -6.88
C ARG A 33 3.20 18.31 -7.56
N TRP A 34 4.05 18.25 -8.58
CA TRP A 34 4.34 16.99 -9.28
C TRP A 34 4.94 15.94 -8.35
N SER A 35 5.93 16.32 -7.55
CA SER A 35 6.56 15.45 -6.55
C SER A 35 5.55 14.93 -5.53
N ALA A 36 4.57 15.76 -5.13
CA ALA A 36 3.50 15.36 -4.22
C ALA A 36 2.56 14.33 -4.86
N ILE A 37 2.15 14.54 -6.12
CA ILE A 37 1.31 13.59 -6.86
C ILE A 37 2.04 12.23 -6.99
N GLU A 38 3.32 12.23 -7.35
CA GLU A 38 4.11 10.99 -7.43
C GLU A 38 4.17 10.25 -6.09
N ARG A 39 4.33 10.97 -4.98
CA ARG A 39 4.35 10.39 -3.63
C ARG A 39 3.01 9.72 -3.29
N VAL A 40 1.90 10.37 -3.60
CA VAL A 40 0.55 9.82 -3.41
C VAL A 40 0.38 8.53 -4.20
N ILE A 41 0.76 8.52 -5.48
CA ILE A 41 0.66 7.31 -6.31
C ILE A 41 1.54 6.19 -5.76
N ARG A 42 2.78 6.50 -5.36
CA ARG A 42 3.70 5.50 -4.80
C ARG A 42 3.13 4.88 -3.51
N GLY A 43 2.54 5.69 -2.63
CA GLY A 43 1.89 5.22 -1.42
C GLY A 43 0.66 4.34 -1.70
N LEU A 44 -0.13 4.67 -2.73
CA LEU A 44 -1.32 3.89 -3.09
C LEU A 44 -1.01 2.57 -3.78
N ARG A 45 0.10 2.47 -4.52
CA ARG A 45 0.55 1.21 -5.16
C ARG A 45 1.26 0.27 -4.21
N GLN A 46 1.64 0.77 -3.05
CA GLN A 46 2.38 0.04 -2.06
C GLN A 46 1.47 -0.99 -1.36
N PRO A 47 1.83 -2.29 -1.31
CA PRO A 47 1.02 -3.30 -0.63
C PRO A 47 0.75 -2.89 0.82
N ARG A 48 -0.48 -3.12 1.29
CA ARG A 48 -0.84 -2.86 2.69
C ARG A 48 -0.30 -3.92 3.63
N LEU A 49 -0.32 -5.18 3.21
CA LEU A 49 0.31 -6.28 3.92
C LEU A 49 1.79 -6.32 3.55
N ARG A 50 2.65 -6.20 4.56
CA ARG A 50 4.11 -6.29 4.41
C ARG A 50 4.67 -7.10 5.56
N PRO A 51 5.75 -7.86 5.34
CA PRO A 51 6.48 -8.48 6.43
C PRO A 51 7.02 -7.41 7.38
N VAL A 52 7.10 -7.75 8.66
CA VAL A 52 7.62 -6.90 9.72
C VAL A 52 8.59 -7.71 10.59
N ILE A 53 9.53 -7.02 11.24
CA ILE A 53 10.40 -7.61 12.26
C ILE A 53 9.73 -7.37 13.62
N ASN A 54 9.38 -8.44 14.32
CA ASN A 54 8.89 -8.33 15.69
C ASN A 54 10.07 -8.17 16.66
N ALA A 55 10.23 -6.96 17.21
CA ALA A 55 11.26 -6.63 18.21
C ALA A 55 10.71 -6.48 19.63
N THR A 56 9.46 -6.91 19.88
CA THR A 56 8.78 -6.70 21.17
C THR A 56 8.99 -7.83 22.18
N GLY A 57 9.48 -8.99 21.74
CA GLY A 57 9.54 -10.21 22.55
C GLY A 57 8.19 -10.91 22.76
N VAL A 58 7.08 -10.35 22.28
CA VAL A 58 5.74 -10.97 22.37
C VAL A 58 5.60 -12.03 21.28
N ILE A 59 5.44 -13.30 21.68
CA ILE A 59 5.29 -14.43 20.76
C ILE A 59 3.94 -14.38 20.03
N LEU A 60 2.83 -14.28 20.77
CA LEU A 60 1.47 -14.18 20.21
C LEU A 60 1.05 -12.72 20.09
N HIS A 61 1.51 -12.05 19.04
CA HIS A 61 1.26 -10.63 18.86
C HIS A 61 -0.02 -10.37 18.05
N THR A 62 -1.13 -10.02 18.71
CA THR A 62 -2.45 -9.84 18.07
C THR A 62 -2.45 -8.79 16.95
N ASN A 63 -1.74 -7.68 17.11
CA ASN A 63 -1.63 -6.65 16.08
C ASN A 63 -0.71 -7.03 14.90
N LEU A 64 0.18 -8.03 15.05
CA LEU A 64 1.09 -8.50 13.99
C LEU A 64 0.66 -9.83 13.37
N GLY A 65 -0.54 -10.32 13.69
CA GLY A 65 -1.06 -11.56 13.10
C GLY A 65 -0.83 -12.83 13.91
N ARG A 66 -0.53 -12.72 15.21
CA ARG A 66 -0.41 -13.83 16.17
C ARG A 66 0.81 -14.72 15.86
N ALA A 67 0.62 -16.03 15.71
CA ALA A 67 1.68 -16.98 15.42
C ALA A 67 1.94 -17.05 13.90
N PRO A 68 3.19 -16.85 13.44
CA PRO A 68 3.56 -17.16 12.08
C PRO A 68 3.34 -18.65 11.77
N LEU A 69 2.90 -18.96 10.56
CA LEU A 69 2.81 -20.33 10.09
C LEU A 69 4.20 -20.91 9.87
N ALA A 70 4.37 -22.21 10.18
CA ALA A 70 5.54 -22.96 9.72
C ALA A 70 5.57 -23.01 8.18
N ALA A 71 6.77 -23.08 7.59
CA ALA A 71 6.94 -23.07 6.14
C ALA A 71 6.07 -24.12 5.43
N ALA A 72 6.08 -25.37 5.90
CA ALA A 72 5.28 -26.45 5.35
C ALA A 72 3.76 -26.17 5.39
N ALA A 73 3.26 -25.53 6.45
CA ALA A 73 1.85 -25.16 6.55
C ALA A 73 1.48 -24.02 5.58
N ALA A 74 2.36 -23.02 5.43
CA ALA A 74 2.17 -21.92 4.49
C ALA A 74 2.20 -22.42 3.03
N GLU A 75 3.11 -23.33 2.70
CA GLU A 75 3.22 -23.96 1.37
C GLU A 75 1.97 -24.77 1.03
N ALA A 76 1.48 -25.60 1.95
CA ALA A 76 0.25 -26.37 1.77
C ALA A 76 -0.96 -25.45 1.51
N ALA A 77 -1.08 -24.36 2.28
CA ALA A 77 -2.14 -23.37 2.10
C ALA A 77 -2.03 -22.64 0.75
N ALA A 78 -0.81 -22.20 0.37
CA ALA A 78 -0.57 -21.52 -0.90
C ALA A 78 -0.90 -22.42 -2.10
N ALA A 79 -0.60 -23.72 -1.99
CA ALA A 79 -0.89 -24.67 -3.04
C ALA A 79 -2.40 -24.72 -3.32
N ILE A 80 -3.26 -24.86 -2.31
CA ILE A 80 -4.71 -24.99 -2.51
C ILE A 80 -5.45 -23.67 -2.76
N ALA A 81 -4.88 -22.51 -2.41
CA ALA A 81 -5.56 -21.21 -2.44
C ALA A 81 -6.13 -20.78 -3.81
N GLY A 82 -5.58 -21.28 -4.92
CA GLY A 82 -6.01 -20.92 -6.28
C GLY A 82 -6.88 -21.96 -6.99
N ARG A 83 -7.31 -23.02 -6.30
CA ARG A 83 -8.00 -24.18 -6.89
C ARG A 83 -9.13 -24.70 -6.01
N TYR A 84 -10.07 -25.43 -6.61
CA TYR A 84 -11.04 -26.21 -5.85
C TYR A 84 -10.33 -27.37 -5.13
N SER A 85 -10.77 -27.68 -3.91
CA SER A 85 -10.23 -28.77 -3.07
C SER A 85 -11.37 -29.34 -2.22
N THR A 86 -11.29 -30.62 -1.86
CA THR A 86 -12.16 -31.32 -0.91
C THR A 86 -11.34 -31.90 0.23
#